data_AF-A0A3B1IT06-F1
#
_entry.id   AF-A0A3B1IT06-F1
#
_cell.length_a   1.000
_cell.length_b   1.000
_cell.length_c   1.000
_cell.angle_alpha   90.00
_cell.angle_beta   90.00
_cell.angle_gamma   90.00
#
_symmetry.space_group_name_H-M   'P 1'
#
loop_
_entity.id
_entity.type
_entity.pdbx_description
1 polymer ?
#
loop_
_entity_poly.entity_id
_entity_poly.type
_entity_poly.pdbx_seq_one_letter_code
_entity_poly.pdbx_strand_id
1 'polypeptide(L)'
;IDTFVCNQIILVEDVLSRLCQSSYPLEALQSRPLPHGVDPLRLELYLSDEDFQEALEMKREEYEALPGWKQVNLKKAKGLF
;
A
#
# COMPACT_ATOMS: atom_id res chain seq x y z
N ILE A 1 31.91 -18.55 -24.26
CA ILE A 1 31.94 -18.35 -22.80
C ILE A 1 30.61 -17.71 -22.46
N ASP A 2 29.67 -18.54 -22.02
CA ASP A 2 28.51 -18.29 -21.16
C ASP A 2 28.55 -16.96 -20.38
N THR A 3 27.48 -16.22 -20.09
CA THR A 3 26.08 -16.60 -19.81
C THR A 3 25.23 -15.33 -19.58
N PHE A 4 23.90 -15.52 -19.67
CA PHE A 4 22.83 -14.75 -19.01
C PHE A 4 22.24 -13.50 -19.68
N VAL A 5 21.16 -13.77 -20.41
CA VAL A 5 19.99 -12.91 -20.60
C VAL A 5 19.45 -12.47 -19.23
N CYS A 6 19.38 -11.17 -18.95
CA CYS A 6 18.47 -10.67 -17.92
C CYS A 6 17.21 -10.16 -18.64
N ASN A 7 16.28 -11.07 -18.85
CA ASN A 7 14.93 -10.77 -19.30
C ASN A 7 14.34 -9.82 -18.23
N GLN A 8 14.14 -8.54 -18.56
CA GLN A 8 13.54 -7.60 -17.64
C GLN A 8 12.06 -7.97 -17.46
N ILE A 9 11.80 -8.87 -16.52
CA ILE A 9 10.47 -9.10 -15.98
C ILE A 9 10.19 -7.87 -15.12
N ILE A 10 9.58 -6.85 -15.73
CA ILE A 10 8.99 -5.77 -14.95
C ILE A 10 7.80 -6.41 -14.22
N LEU A 11 7.86 -6.43 -12.89
CA LEU A 11 6.76 -6.91 -12.06
C LEU A 11 5.50 -6.14 -12.48
N VAL A 12 4.40 -6.86 -12.70
CA VAL A 12 3.08 -6.22 -12.87
C VAL A 12 2.82 -5.24 -11.73
N GLU A 13 3.33 -5.54 -10.53
CA GLU A 13 3.32 -4.64 -9.38
C GLU A 13 4.00 -3.28 -9.66
N ASP A 14 5.21 -3.25 -10.22
CA ASP A 14 5.91 -1.99 -10.56
C ASP A 14 5.14 -1.12 -11.56
N VAL A 15 4.46 -1.77 -12.52
CA VAL A 15 3.61 -1.08 -13.50
C VAL A 15 2.30 -0.62 -12.85
N LEU A 16 1.72 -1.41 -11.94
CA LEU A 16 0.54 -1.06 -11.15
C LEU A 16 0.82 0.14 -10.22
N SER A 17 1.97 0.17 -9.56
CA SER A 17 2.45 1.29 -8.72
C SER A 17 2.56 2.60 -9.51
N ARG A 18 3.00 2.54 -10.78
CA ARG A 18 3.12 3.71 -11.66
C ARG A 18 1.82 4.16 -12.32
N LEU A 19 0.81 3.28 -12.44
CA LEU A 19 -0.43 3.58 -13.16
C LEU A 19 -1.62 3.92 -12.26
N CYS A 20 -1.61 3.56 -10.97
CA CYS A 20 -2.73 3.74 -10.06
C CYS A 20 -2.51 4.76 -8.93
N GLN A 21 -1.63 5.75 -9.09
CA GLN A 21 -1.44 6.82 -8.10
C GLN A 21 -2.68 7.73 -8.00
N SER A 22 -3.68 7.27 -7.27
CA SER A 22 -4.73 8.08 -6.65
C SER A 22 -4.50 8.03 -5.15
N SER A 23 -3.44 8.69 -4.67
CA SER A 23 -3.18 8.78 -3.23
C SER A 23 -4.13 9.79 -2.58
N TYR A 24 -4.61 9.46 -1.39
CA TYR A 24 -5.45 10.32 -0.56
C TYR A 24 -4.70 10.65 0.72
N PRO A 25 -4.90 11.87 1.28
CA PRO A 25 -4.34 12.19 2.59
C PRO A 25 -4.90 11.24 3.65
N LEU A 26 -4.08 10.93 4.66
CA LEU A 26 -4.43 9.99 5.72
C LEU A 26 -5.77 10.31 6.39
N GLU A 27 -6.03 11.59 6.64
CA GLU A 27 -7.24 12.09 7.28
C GLU A 27 -8.49 11.78 6.44
N ALA A 28 -8.39 11.85 5.11
CA ALA A 28 -9.51 11.53 4.24
C ALA A 28 -9.86 10.04 4.33
N LEU A 29 -8.88 9.15 4.44
CA LEU A 29 -9.08 7.71 4.58
C LEU A 29 -9.54 7.30 5.99
N GLN A 30 -9.23 8.09 7.01
CA GLN A 30 -9.74 7.91 8.37
C GLN A 30 -11.15 8.50 8.54
N SER A 31 -11.51 9.51 7.73
CA SER A 31 -12.82 10.16 7.78
C SER A 31 -13.93 9.31 7.15
N ARG A 32 -15.16 9.49 7.63
CA ARG A 32 -16.36 8.93 7.02
C ARG A 32 -17.28 10.07 6.57
N PRO A 33 -17.89 10.01 5.37
CA PRO A 33 -17.85 8.90 4.40
C PRO A 33 -16.54 8.82 3.61
N LEU A 34 -16.14 7.60 3.23
CA LEU A 34 -14.95 7.40 2.39
C LEU A 34 -15.15 7.98 0.98
N PRO A 35 -14.07 8.45 0.31
CA PRO A 35 -14.13 8.89 -1.08
C PRO A 35 -14.64 7.79 -2.02
N HIS A 36 -15.26 8.20 -3.13
CA HIS A 36 -15.85 7.27 -4.10
C HIS A 36 -14.77 6.42 -4.79
N GLY A 37 -14.92 5.10 -4.76
CA GLY A 37 -13.95 4.16 -5.34
C GLY A 37 -12.80 3.74 -4.40
N VAL A 38 -12.82 4.21 -3.15
CA VAL A 38 -11.90 3.74 -2.10
C VAL A 38 -12.44 2.45 -1.47
N ASP A 39 -11.62 1.39 -1.46
CA ASP A 39 -11.93 0.13 -0.77
C ASP A 39 -11.67 0.29 0.75
N PRO A 40 -12.70 0.23 1.61
CA PRO A 40 -12.55 0.35 3.07
C PRO A 40 -11.65 -0.74 3.67
N LEU A 41 -11.48 -1.88 3.00
CA LEU A 41 -10.66 -2.98 3.51
C LEU A 41 -9.19 -2.85 3.13
N ARG A 42 -8.87 -1.94 2.20
CA ARG A 42 -7.52 -1.79 1.62
C ARG A 42 -7.05 -0.33 1.59
N LEU A 43 -7.33 0.42 2.64
CA LEU A 43 -6.96 1.84 2.74
C LEU A 43 -5.46 2.09 2.59
N GLU A 44 -4.62 1.12 2.95
CA GLU A 44 -3.17 1.20 2.85
C GLU A 44 -2.64 1.32 1.40
N LEU A 45 -3.44 0.89 0.41
CA LEU A 45 -3.10 1.00 -1.02
C LEU A 45 -3.29 2.42 -1.57
N TYR A 46 -4.09 3.23 -0.87
CA TYR A 46 -4.44 4.59 -1.27
C TYR A 46 -3.58 5.65 -0.57
N LEU A 47 -2.61 5.24 0.25
CA LEU A 47 -1.66 6.15 0.87
C LEU A 47 -0.44 6.33 -0.03
N SER A 48 0.12 7.55 -0.03
CA SER A 48 1.48 7.76 -0.53
C SER A 48 2.47 7.00 0.37
N ASP A 49 3.71 6.79 -0.09
CA ASP A 49 4.70 6.09 0.75
C ASP A 49 5.01 6.86 2.04
N GLU A 50 4.97 8.21 1.97
CA GLU A 50 5.14 9.10 3.12
C GLU A 50 3.98 8.94 4.11
N ASP A 51 2.74 9.09 3.65
CA ASP A 51 1.55 8.95 4.50
C ASP A 51 1.42 7.53 5.06
N PHE A 52 1.82 6.52 4.29
CA PHE A 52 1.84 5.13 4.74
C PHE A 52 2.80 4.98 5.91
N GLN A 53 4.01 5.52 5.78
CA GLN A 53 5.02 5.45 6.82
C GLN A 53 4.59 6.25 8.07
N GLU A 54 3.93 7.39 7.92
CA GLU A 54 3.37 8.14 9.05
C GLU A 54 2.22 7.40 9.73
N ALA A 55 1.31 6.80 8.95
CA ALA A 55 0.15 6.10 9.47
C ALA A 55 0.51 4.80 10.18
N LEU A 56 1.32 3.95 9.54
CA LEU A 56 1.64 2.60 10.00
C LEU A 56 2.99 2.53 10.73
N GLU A 57 3.74 3.63 10.79
CA GLU A 57 5.06 3.74 11.42
C GLU A 57 6.08 2.71 10.90
N MET A 58 5.90 2.28 9.65
CA MET A 58 6.76 1.30 8.96
C MET A 58 6.69 1.47 7.46
N LYS A 59 7.66 0.89 6.74
CA LYS A 59 7.66 0.92 5.27
C LYS A 59 6.66 -0.07 4.69
N ARG A 60 6.16 0.22 3.49
CA ARG A 60 5.23 -0.65 2.75
C ARG A 60 5.79 -2.06 2.55
N GLU A 61 7.07 -2.16 2.17
CA GLU A 61 7.80 -3.42 2.02
C GLU A 61 7.79 -4.26 3.31
N GLU A 62 7.96 -3.62 4.47
CA GLU A 62 7.97 -4.30 5.76
C GLU A 62 6.57 -4.79 6.13
N TYR A 63 5.55 -3.96 5.89
CA TYR A 63 4.15 -4.32 6.11
C TYR A 63 3.70 -5.48 5.23
N GLU A 64 4.08 -5.50 3.96
CA GLU A 64 3.77 -6.58 3.01
C GLU A 64 4.42 -7.91 3.40
N ALA A 65 5.59 -7.87 4.04
CA ALA A 65 6.25 -9.05 4.58
C ALA A 65 5.56 -9.61 5.84
N LEU A 66 4.65 -8.87 6.47
CA LEU A 66 3.93 -9.34 7.66
C LEU A 66 2.83 -10.35 7.29
N PRO A 67 2.55 -11.33 8.18
CA PRO A 67 1.37 -12.17 8.02
C PRO A 67 0.09 -11.34 7.97
N GLY A 68 -0.89 -11.75 7.15
CA GLY A 68 -2.14 -10.98 6.94
C GLY A 68 -2.92 -10.64 8.22
N TRP A 69 -2.85 -11.48 9.26
CA TRP A 69 -3.47 -11.18 10.56
C TRP A 69 -2.83 -9.95 11.24
N LYS A 70 -1.51 -9.76 11.07
CA LYS A 70 -0.76 -8.65 11.65
C LYS A 70 -0.99 -7.36 10.86
N GLN A 71 -1.07 -7.46 9.53
CA GLN A 71 -1.48 -6.37 8.65
C GLN A 71 -2.87 -5.80 9.05
N VAL A 72 -3.86 -6.68 9.20
CA VAL A 72 -5.21 -6.28 9.64
C VAL A 72 -5.21 -5.66 11.04
N ASN A 73 -4.42 -6.21 11.98
CA ASN A 73 -4.32 -5.65 13.33
C ASN A 73 -3.72 -4.24 13.34
N LEU A 74 -2.68 -4.00 12.53
CA LEU A 74 -2.08 -2.66 12.39
C LEU A 74 -3.05 -1.66 11.80
N LYS A 75 -3.76 -2.05 10.73
CA LYS A 75 -4.80 -1.20 10.13
C LYS A 75 -5.88 -0.82 11.13
N LYS A 76 -6.39 -1.79 11.88
CA LYS A 76 -7.39 -1.53 12.94
C LYS A 76 -6.85 -0.61 14.02
N ALA A 77 -5.60 -0.80 14.44
CA ALA A 77 -4.96 0.06 15.45
C ALA A 77 -4.83 1.52 14.98
N LYS A 78 -4.73 1.75 13.67
CA LYS A 78 -4.57 3.07 13.05
C LYS A 78 -5.85 3.63 12.43
N GLY A 79 -7.00 2.97 12.62
CA GLY A 79 -8.28 3.40 12.07
C GLY A 79 -8.40 3.24 10.55
N LEU A 80 -7.54 2.42 9.93
CA LEU A 80 -7.52 2.11 8.50
C LEU A 80 -8.28 0.81 8.18
N PHE A 81 -9.38 0.54 8.89
CA PHE A 81 -10.27 -0.61 8.70
C PHE A 81 -11.75 -0.18 8.71
#